data_AF-A0A060Z4W4-F1
#
_entry.id   AF-A0A060Z4W4-F1
#
_cell.length_a   1.000
_cell.length_b   1.000
_cell.length_c   1.000
_cell.angle_alpha   90.00
_cell.angle_beta   90.00
_cell.angle_gamma   90.00
#
_symmetry.space_group_name_H-M   'P 1'
#
loop_
_entity.id
_entity.type
_entity.pdbx_description
1 polymer ?
#
loop_
_entity_poly.entity_id
_entity_poly.type
_entity_poly.pdbx_seq_one_letter_code
_entity_poly.pdbx_strand_id
1 'polypeptide(L)'
;MSDMEDDFMCDDEEDYDLEYSEDSNSEPNVDLENQYYNSKALKEDDPKAALISFQKVLELEGEKGEWGFKALKQMIKMNFKLVSIRHYLQKKLSLKYYM
;
A
#
# COMPACT_ATOMS: atom_id res chain seq x y z
N MET A 1 -8.56 -11.00 42.28
CA MET A 1 -9.86 -10.66 41.67
C MET A 1 -10.13 -9.22 42.07
N SER A 2 -10.26 -8.22 41.22
CA SER A 2 -10.25 -8.02 39.76
C SER A 2 -10.34 -6.49 39.62
N ASP A 3 -9.42 -5.84 38.91
CA ASP A 3 -9.64 -5.24 37.58
C ASP A 3 -9.63 -3.71 37.67
N MET A 4 -9.19 -3.11 36.56
CA MET A 4 -9.39 -1.70 36.18
C MET A 4 -8.26 -0.70 36.49
N GLU A 5 -7.02 -1.07 36.16
CA GLU A 5 -5.95 -0.10 35.89
C GLU A 5 -5.28 -0.45 34.54
N ASP A 6 -6.13 -0.58 33.51
CA ASP A 6 -5.71 -0.74 32.11
C ASP A 6 -6.17 0.51 31.33
N ASP A 7 -5.71 1.66 31.79
CA ASP A 7 -5.87 3.00 31.20
C ASP A 7 -4.89 3.21 30.04
N PHE A 8 -4.65 2.16 29.25
CA PHE A 8 -3.81 2.19 28.05
C PHE A 8 -4.50 1.49 26.87
N MET A 9 -5.82 1.67 26.77
CA MET A 9 -6.50 1.55 25.48
C MET A 9 -6.28 2.88 24.74
N CYS A 10 -5.03 3.15 24.34
CA CYS A 10 -4.80 3.91 23.11
C CYS A 10 -5.23 2.98 21.98
N ASP A 11 -6.53 2.94 21.79
CA ASP A 11 -7.20 2.46 20.61
C ASP A 11 -6.41 2.99 19.41
N ASP A 12 -5.83 2.08 18.62
CA ASP A 12 -5.19 2.35 17.33
C ASP A 12 -6.25 2.78 16.28
N GLU A 13 -7.31 3.46 16.74
CA GLU A 13 -8.37 4.19 16.05
C GLU A 13 -8.14 5.70 16.19
N GLU A 14 -6.88 6.16 16.21
CA GLU A 14 -6.61 7.46 15.60
C GLU A 14 -6.83 7.33 14.08
N ASP A 15 -8.11 7.27 13.71
CA ASP A 15 -8.68 7.97 12.56
C ASP A 15 -8.29 9.44 12.70
N TYR A 16 -6.99 9.72 12.53
CA TYR A 16 -6.47 11.01 12.12
C TYR A 16 -6.90 11.17 10.66
N ASP A 17 -8.22 11.28 10.49
CA ASP A 17 -8.86 11.86 9.33
C ASP A 17 -8.43 13.32 9.35
N LEU A 18 -7.23 13.55 8.83
CA LEU A 18 -6.82 14.88 8.39
C LEU A 18 -7.80 15.24 7.29
N GLU A 19 -8.99 15.71 7.68
CA GLU A 19 -9.94 16.43 6.84
C GLU A 19 -9.19 17.67 6.33
N TYR A 20 -8.42 17.47 5.27
CA TYR A 20 -8.02 18.55 4.39
C TYR A 20 -9.33 19.13 3.88
N SER A 21 -9.60 20.34 4.34
CA SER A 21 -10.81 21.11 4.11
C SER A 21 -11.39 20.85 2.72
N GLU A 22 -12.65 20.38 2.67
CA GLU A 22 -13.45 20.00 1.50
C GLU A 22 -13.71 21.14 0.48
N ASP A 23 -12.77 22.06 0.26
CA ASP A 23 -12.86 23.04 -0.83
C ASP A 23 -12.13 22.52 -2.08
N SER A 24 -12.51 21.32 -2.53
CA SER A 24 -12.29 20.93 -3.91
C SER A 24 -13.46 20.08 -4.36
N ASN A 25 -14.38 20.75 -5.06
CA ASN A 25 -15.53 20.21 -5.75
C ASN A 25 -15.12 19.28 -6.91
N SER A 26 -14.36 18.22 -6.62
CA SER A 26 -13.91 17.25 -7.61
C SER A 26 -14.89 16.09 -7.66
N GLU A 27 -15.48 15.90 -8.84
CA GLU A 27 -16.29 14.74 -9.20
C GLU A 27 -15.65 13.43 -8.70
N PRO A 28 -16.44 12.42 -8.29
CA PRO A 28 -15.89 11.13 -7.89
C PRO A 28 -15.00 10.61 -9.01
N ASN A 29 -13.71 10.45 -8.71
CA ASN A 29 -12.69 10.07 -9.69
C ASN A 29 -12.76 8.54 -9.91
N VAL A 30 -13.88 8.09 -10.51
CA VAL A 30 -14.21 6.67 -10.71
C VAL A 30 -13.08 5.93 -11.45
N ASP A 31 -12.35 6.63 -12.31
CA ASP A 31 -11.19 6.09 -13.02
C ASP A 31 -10.01 5.76 -12.07
N LEU A 32 -9.75 6.60 -11.06
CA LEU A 32 -8.72 6.34 -10.04
C LEU A 32 -9.08 5.13 -9.17
N GLU A 33 -10.34 5.04 -8.76
CA GLU A 33 -10.85 3.93 -7.95
C GLU A 33 -10.74 2.60 -8.71
N ASN A 34 -11.23 2.56 -9.94
CA ASN A 34 -11.15 1.38 -10.80
C ASN A 34 -9.69 0.95 -11.03
N GLN A 35 -8.81 1.91 -11.32
CA GLN A 35 -7.39 1.62 -11.54
C GLN A 35 -6.71 1.12 -10.26
N TYR A 36 -7.08 1.64 -9.08
CA TYR A 36 -6.57 1.19 -7.79
C TYR A 36 -7.00 -0.25 -7.46
N TYR A 37 -8.28 -0.58 -7.63
CA TYR A 37 -8.77 -1.95 -7.37
C TYR A 37 -8.21 -2.97 -8.36
N ASN A 38 -8.06 -2.60 -9.62
CA ASN A 38 -7.39 -3.43 -10.62
C ASN A 38 -5.94 -3.71 -10.19
N SER A 39 -5.21 -2.67 -9.78
CA SER A 39 -3.85 -2.80 -9.25
C SER A 39 -3.75 -3.69 -8.02
N LYS A 40 -4.75 -3.61 -7.13
CA LYS A 40 -4.82 -4.40 -5.91
C LYS A 40 -5.09 -5.88 -6.19
N ALA A 41 -5.90 -6.19 -7.20
CA ALA A 41 -6.15 -7.55 -7.66
C ALA A 41 -4.88 -8.17 -8.27
N LEU A 42 -4.14 -7.39 -9.06
CA LEU A 42 -2.87 -7.82 -9.69
C LEU A 42 -1.75 -8.13 -8.68
N LYS A 43 -1.85 -7.67 -7.42
CA LYS A 43 -0.77 -7.82 -6.42
C LYS A 43 -0.43 -9.30 -6.15
N GLU A 44 -1.41 -10.20 -6.28
CA GLU A 44 -1.25 -11.62 -5.94
C GLU A 44 -0.74 -12.44 -7.12
N ASP A 45 -1.16 -12.09 -8.33
CA ASP A 45 -0.73 -12.76 -9.57
C ASP A 45 0.65 -12.28 -10.03
N ASP A 46 0.81 -10.98 -10.26
CA ASP A 46 2.07 -10.39 -10.72
C ASP A 46 2.40 -9.11 -9.95
N PRO A 47 3.21 -9.23 -8.89
CA PRO A 47 3.57 -8.08 -8.06
C PRO A 47 4.38 -7.01 -8.81
N LYS A 48 5.01 -7.33 -9.95
CA LYS A 48 5.68 -6.32 -10.79
C LYS A 48 4.68 -5.56 -11.64
N ALA A 49 3.72 -6.26 -12.24
CA ALA A 49 2.66 -5.63 -13.02
C ALA A 49 1.78 -4.72 -12.13
N ALA A 50 1.49 -5.16 -10.90
CA ALA A 50 0.79 -4.36 -9.91
C ALA A 50 1.52 -3.06 -9.54
N LEU A 51 2.86 -3.08 -9.44
CA LEU A 51 3.62 -1.84 -9.19
C LEU A 51 3.48 -0.84 -10.34
N ILE A 52 3.50 -1.32 -11.59
CA ILE A 52 3.31 -0.48 -12.78
C ILE A 52 1.88 0.07 -12.80
N SER A 53 0.88 -0.73 -12.43
CA SER A 53 -0.51 -0.27 -12.43
C SER A 53 -0.78 0.73 -11.29
N PHE A 54 -0.14 0.61 -10.13
CA PHE A 54 -0.17 1.63 -9.07
C PHE A 54 0.56 2.92 -9.48
N GLN A 55 1.61 2.83 -10.29
CA GLN A 55 2.26 4.01 -10.85
C GLN A 55 1.31 4.79 -11.78
N LYS A 56 0.45 4.10 -12.53
CA LYS A 56 -0.59 4.76 -13.34
C LYS A 56 -1.62 5.51 -12.49
N VAL A 57 -1.95 5.03 -11.28
CA VAL A 57 -2.83 5.76 -10.34
C VAL A 57 -2.21 7.11 -9.99
N LEU A 58 -0.88 7.15 -9.77
CA LEU A 58 -0.15 8.39 -9.47
C LEU A 58 -0.09 9.35 -10.67
N GLU A 59 0.08 8.81 -11.88
CA GLU A 59 0.08 9.60 -13.11
C GLU A 59 -1.31 10.17 -13.42
N LEU A 60 -2.38 9.42 -13.13
CA LEU A 60 -3.77 9.86 -13.29
C LEU A 60 -4.17 10.93 -12.27
N GLU A 61 -3.72 10.81 -11.02
CA GLU A 61 -4.10 11.76 -9.97
C GLU A 61 -3.47 13.14 -10.18
N GLY A 62 -2.25 13.20 -10.75
CA GLY A 62 -1.57 14.44 -11.19
C GLY A 62 -1.12 15.36 -10.05
N GLU A 63 -2.01 15.68 -9.12
CA GLU A 63 -1.75 16.38 -7.86
C GLU A 63 -1.79 15.40 -6.68
N LYS A 64 -1.35 15.85 -5.49
CA LYS A 64 -1.39 15.01 -4.29
C LYS A 64 -2.84 14.83 -3.86
N GLY A 65 -3.38 13.64 -4.07
CA GLY A 65 -4.69 13.25 -3.55
C GLY A 65 -4.64 11.99 -2.70
N GLU A 66 -5.83 11.55 -2.28
CA GLU A 66 -6.02 10.39 -1.43
C GLU A 66 -5.64 9.08 -2.13
N TRP A 67 -5.93 8.96 -3.43
CA TRP A 67 -5.70 7.75 -4.21
C TRP A 67 -4.22 7.50 -4.46
N GLY A 68 -3.44 8.53 -4.72
CA GLY A 68 -1.98 8.44 -4.85
C GLY A 68 -1.32 8.15 -3.51
N PHE A 69 -1.80 8.72 -2.41
CA PHE A 69 -1.33 8.34 -1.08
C PHE A 69 -1.59 6.85 -0.79
N LYS A 70 -2.82 6.38 -1.05
CA LYS A 70 -3.19 4.96 -0.92
C LYS A 70 -2.34 4.07 -1.84
N ALA A 71 -2.06 4.49 -3.08
CA ALA A 71 -1.26 3.75 -4.04
C ALA A 71 0.21 3.65 -3.59
N LEU A 72 0.83 4.76 -3.17
CA LEU A 72 2.20 4.78 -2.67
C LEU A 72 2.39 3.87 -1.45
N LYS A 73 1.46 3.91 -0.49
CA LYS A 73 1.49 3.04 0.69
C LYS A 73 1.50 1.55 0.30
N GLN A 74 0.73 1.16 -0.72
CA GLN A 74 0.73 -0.21 -1.24
C GLN A 74 2.03 -0.54 -1.99
N MET A 75 2.52 0.37 -2.84
CA MET A 75 3.79 0.17 -3.56
C MET A 75 4.97 -0.07 -2.61
N ILE A 76 5.05 0.66 -1.50
CA ILE A 76 6.10 0.47 -0.49
C ILE A 76 6.00 -0.92 0.16
N LYS A 77 4.80 -1.33 0.60
CA LYS A 77 4.57 -2.66 1.18
C LYS A 77 4.98 -3.79 0.23
N MET A 78 4.64 -3.64 -1.06
CA MET A 78 4.97 -4.63 -2.08
C MET A 78 6.46 -4.71 -2.37
N ASN A 79 7.13 -3.56 -2.51
CA ASN A 79 8.58 -3.51 -2.70
C ASN A 79 9.34 -4.19 -1.57
N PHE A 80 8.90 -3.99 -0.32
CA PHE A 80 9.49 -4.64 0.84
C PHE A 80 9.41 -6.17 0.73
N LYS A 81 8.22 -6.69 0.41
CA LYS A 81 7.98 -8.13 0.25
C LYS A 81 8.81 -8.72 -0.90
N LEU A 82 8.91 -8.01 -2.03
CA LEU A 82 9.71 -8.43 -3.19
C LEU A 82 11.21 -8.52 -2.88
N VAL A 83 11.76 -7.52 -2.18
CA VAL A 83 13.17 -7.51 -1.77
C VAL A 83 13.47 -8.69 -0.83
N SER A 84 12.59 -8.97 0.12
CA SER A 84 12.73 -10.13 1.02
C SER A 84 12.76 -11.46 0.24
N ILE A 85 11.85 -11.64 -0.74
CA ILE A 85 11.82 -12.84 -1.58
C ILE A 85 13.11 -12.96 -2.41
N ARG A 86 13.55 -11.86 -3.04
CA ARG A 86 14.78 -11.85 -3.85
C ARG A 86 16.00 -12.24 -3.00
N HIS A 87 16.10 -11.73 -1.77
CA HIS A 87 17.18 -12.07 -0.85
C HIS A 87 17.17 -13.56 -0.46
N TYR A 88 15.99 -14.12 -0.17
CA TYR A 88 15.84 -15.55 0.13
C TYR A 88 16.28 -16.42 -1.06
N LEU A 89 15.84 -16.08 -2.28
CA LEU A 89 16.20 -16.81 -3.49
C LEU A 89 17.72 -16.77 -3.74
N GLN A 90 18.35 -15.62 -3.54
CA GLN A 90 19.80 -15.47 -3.69
C GLN A 90 20.58 -16.34 -2.69
N LYS A 91 20.14 -16.39 -1.42
CA LYS A 91 20.72 -17.29 -0.40
C LYS A 91 20.54 -18.77 -0.75
N LYS A 92 19.38 -19.15 -1.30
CA LYS A 92 19.12 -20.54 -1.73
C LYS A 92 20.01 -20.94 -2.92
N LEU A 93 20.24 -20.02 -3.85
CA LEU A 93 21.16 -20.21 -4.98
C LEU A 93 22.61 -20.36 -4.51
N SER A 94 23.08 -19.50 -3.60
CA SER A 94 24.43 -19.64 -3.05
C SER A 94 24.59 -20.96 -2.29
N LEU A 95 23.61 -21.36 -1.47
CA LEU A 95 23.66 -22.64 -0.74
C LEU A 95 23.78 -23.85 -1.68
N LYS A 96 23.10 -23.83 -2.83
CA LYS A 96 23.26 -24.87 -3.87
C LYS A 96 24.63 -24.89 -4.52
N TYR A 97 25.33 -23.75 -4.60
CA TYR A 97 26.68 -23.68 -5.17
C TYR A 97 27.73 -24.26 -4.22
N TYR A 98 27.46 -24.25 -2.92
CA TYR A 98 28.33 -24.80 -1.87
C TYR A 98 28.05 -26.28 -1.53
N MET A 99 27.05 -26.90 -2.16
CA MET A 99 26.77 -28.35 -2.08
C MET A 99 27.22 -29.03 -3.38
#